data_AF-A0A1Z8SPT1-F1
#
_entry.id   AF-A0A1Z8SPT1-F1
#
_cell.length_a   1.000
_cell.length_b   1.000
_cell.length_c   1.000
_cell.angle_alpha   90.00
_cell.angle_beta   90.00
_cell.angle_gamma   90.00
#
_symmetry.space_group_name_H-M   'P 1'
#
loop_
_entity.id
_entity.type
_entity.pdbx_description
1 polymer ?
#
loop_
_entity_poly.entity_id
_entity_poly.type
_entity_poly.pdbx_seq_one_letter_code
_entity_poly.pdbx_strand_id
1 'polypeptide(L)'
;MNPAVQKPESGATLLEILMASVVFIVVLALSLGAASEFSAYGNQADADAGIQLDCHRAFSRMESVLRQGWSTPEISTDGTSVDIQILGYFFNTGSQSWERIDPATWQRQYDPSTASYYFEDSSGFELPVADCTVSWVRKSNDPASEQYHFGDLTCTISSGSNSTSWVLAPDIGTFETDSGGQRHNGIEFSLNGRSIEVKLKLQRSVDEVPYGMRSRIQQRNYLDGI
;
A
#
# COMPACT_ATOMS: atom_id res chain seq x y z
N MET A 1 -41.31 55.90 -62.17
CA MET A 1 -41.24 54.42 -62.16
C MET A 1 -39.84 54.01 -61.72
N ASN A 2 -39.78 53.01 -60.83
CA ASN A 2 -38.75 52.74 -59.84
C ASN A 2 -37.28 52.66 -60.31
N PRO A 3 -36.31 53.07 -59.48
CA PRO A 3 -34.94 52.57 -59.58
C PRO A 3 -34.93 51.09 -59.15
N ALA A 4 -34.35 50.24 -59.98
CA ALA A 4 -34.07 48.86 -59.60
C ALA A 4 -32.99 48.87 -58.52
N VAL A 5 -33.38 48.57 -57.29
CA VAL A 5 -32.46 48.28 -56.18
C VAL A 5 -31.71 46.99 -56.55
N GLN A 6 -30.46 47.11 -56.96
CA GLN A 6 -29.54 45.98 -56.96
C GLN A 6 -29.34 45.56 -55.49
N LYS A 7 -29.88 44.40 -55.12
CA LYS A 7 -29.47 43.72 -53.88
C LYS A 7 -27.99 43.35 -54.02
N PRO A 8 -27.12 43.67 -53.07
CA PRO A 8 -25.79 43.07 -53.06
C PRO A 8 -25.96 41.57 -52.82
N GLU A 9 -25.44 40.75 -53.73
CA GLU A 9 -25.28 39.32 -53.50
C GLU A 9 -24.30 39.14 -52.34
N SER A 10 -24.85 38.85 -51.17
CA SER A 10 -24.12 38.43 -49.98
C SER A 10 -23.64 36.99 -50.16
N GLY A 11 -22.69 36.78 -51.07
CA GLY A 11 -21.95 35.52 -51.22
C GLY A 11 -20.58 35.64 -50.58
N ALA A 12 -20.23 34.70 -49.69
CA ALA A 12 -18.93 34.68 -49.05
C ALA A 12 -17.82 34.67 -50.11
N THR A 13 -16.90 35.63 -50.04
CA THR A 13 -15.80 35.73 -51.00
C THR A 13 -14.82 34.56 -50.81
N LEU A 14 -14.14 34.13 -51.87
CA LEU A 14 -13.22 32.98 -51.82
C LEU A 14 -12.12 33.15 -50.73
N LEU A 15 -11.79 34.39 -50.39
CA LEU A 15 -10.90 34.78 -49.30
C LEU A 15 -11.49 34.45 -47.91
N GLU A 16 -12.78 34.70 -47.69
CA GLU A 16 -13.46 34.39 -46.42
C GLU A 16 -13.55 32.87 -46.19
N ILE A 17 -13.78 32.10 -47.26
CA ILE A 17 -13.78 30.64 -47.19
C ILE A 17 -12.38 30.12 -46.82
N LEU A 18 -11.31 30.68 -47.41
CA LEU A 18 -9.93 30.33 -47.07
C LEU A 18 -9.58 30.68 -45.62
N MET A 19 -9.92 31.88 -45.17
CA MET A 19 -9.67 32.30 -43.78
C MET A 19 -10.42 31.42 -42.78
N ALA A 20 -11.70 31.13 -43.04
CA ALA A 20 -12.50 30.26 -42.17
C ALA A 20 -11.95 28.82 -42.14
N SER A 21 -11.47 28.30 -43.27
CA SER A 21 -10.89 26.95 -43.35
C SER A 21 -9.57 26.85 -42.58
N VAL A 22 -8.70 27.85 -42.67
CA VAL A 22 -7.43 27.87 -41.90
C VAL A 22 -7.70 27.93 -40.40
N VAL A 23 -8.61 28.80 -39.96
CA VAL A 23 -9.00 28.89 -38.54
C VAL A 23 -9.57 27.56 -38.07
N PHE A 24 -10.42 26.92 -38.89
CA PHE A 24 -11.01 25.63 -38.55
C PHE A 24 -9.96 24.52 -38.39
N ILE A 25 -8.98 24.44 -39.30
CA ILE A 25 -7.87 23.47 -39.20
C ILE A 25 -7.03 23.71 -37.95
N VAL A 26 -6.71 24.97 -37.63
CA VAL A 26 -5.94 25.31 -36.43
C VAL A 26 -6.71 24.94 -35.16
N VAL A 27 -8.01 25.24 -35.09
CA VAL A 27 -8.86 24.87 -33.95
C VAL A 27 -8.95 23.35 -33.81
N LEU A 28 -9.09 22.61 -34.90
CA LEU A 28 -9.10 21.14 -34.87
C LEU A 28 -7.77 20.58 -34.35
N ALA A 29 -6.64 21.08 -34.84
CA ALA A 29 -5.32 20.62 -34.39
C ALA A 29 -5.10 20.89 -32.90
N LEU A 30 -5.43 22.10 -32.43
CA LEU A 30 -5.33 22.47 -31.02
C LEU A 30 -6.29 21.66 -30.14
N SER A 31 -7.51 21.43 -30.60
CA SER A 31 -8.52 20.66 -29.88
C SER A 31 -8.13 19.18 -29.78
N LEU A 32 -7.53 18.61 -30.82
CA LEU A 32 -7.04 17.24 -30.82
C LEU A 32 -5.82 17.08 -29.89
N GLY A 33 -4.90 18.05 -29.91
CA GLY A 33 -3.79 18.11 -28.96
C GLY A 33 -4.28 18.18 -27.51
N ALA A 34 -5.16 19.13 -27.21
CA ALA A 34 -5.76 19.27 -25.88
C ALA A 34 -6.52 18.01 -25.44
N ALA A 35 -7.31 17.39 -26.33
CA ALA A 35 -8.02 16.15 -26.02
C ALA A 35 -7.06 14.99 -25.69
N SER A 36 -5.93 14.88 -26.41
CA SER A 36 -4.91 13.87 -26.13
C SER A 36 -4.23 14.09 -24.78
N GLU A 37 -3.93 15.34 -24.43
CA GLU A 37 -3.36 15.71 -23.12
C GLU A 37 -4.36 15.44 -21.99
N PHE A 38 -5.62 15.87 -22.12
CA PHE A 38 -6.66 15.59 -21.14
C PHE A 38 -6.90 14.09 -20.95
N SER A 39 -6.84 13.30 -22.02
CA SER A 39 -6.93 11.84 -21.91
C SER A 39 -5.73 11.25 -21.17
N ALA A 40 -4.53 11.77 -21.40
CA ALA A 40 -3.33 11.34 -20.67
C ALA A 40 -3.43 11.68 -19.17
N TYR A 41 -3.88 12.90 -18.84
CA TYR A 41 -4.12 13.31 -17.46
C TYR A 41 -5.19 12.47 -16.76
N GLY A 42 -6.28 12.13 -17.45
CA GLY A 42 -7.33 11.26 -16.90
C GLY A 42 -6.78 9.87 -16.54
N ASN A 43 -6.01 9.27 -17.45
CA ASN A 43 -5.37 7.97 -17.21
C ASN A 43 -4.36 8.02 -16.06
N GLN A 44 -3.60 9.11 -15.93
CA GLN A 44 -2.69 9.33 -14.80
C GLN A 44 -3.44 9.46 -13.48
N ALA A 45 -4.53 10.23 -13.43
CA ALA A 45 -5.33 10.41 -12.22
C ALA A 45 -5.96 9.09 -11.74
N ASP A 46 -6.44 8.25 -12.66
CA ASP A 46 -6.99 6.93 -12.32
C ASP A 46 -5.88 5.96 -11.84
N ALA A 47 -4.71 5.99 -12.46
CA ALA A 47 -3.55 5.20 -12.03
C ALA A 47 -3.08 5.61 -10.62
N ASP A 48 -3.03 6.91 -10.36
CA ASP A 48 -2.68 7.47 -9.05
C ASP A 48 -3.66 7.02 -7.96
N ALA A 49 -4.97 7.04 -8.25
CA ALA A 49 -5.99 6.56 -7.32
C ALA A 49 -5.83 5.05 -7.03
N GLY A 50 -5.46 4.25 -8.04
CA GLY A 50 -5.18 2.83 -7.90
C GLY A 50 -3.99 2.55 -6.97
N ILE A 51 -2.89 3.26 -7.15
CA ILE A 51 -1.67 3.14 -6.33
C ILE A 51 -1.96 3.51 -4.87
N GLN A 52 -2.69 4.60 -4.65
CA GLN A 52 -3.09 5.01 -3.30
C GLN A 52 -3.92 3.93 -2.60
N LEU A 53 -4.92 3.40 -3.31
CA LEU A 53 -5.79 2.36 -2.79
C LEU A 53 -5.01 1.08 -2.46
N ASP A 54 -4.08 0.67 -3.32
CA ASP A 54 -3.24 -0.51 -3.11
C ASP A 54 -2.30 -0.33 -1.91
N CYS A 55 -1.68 0.86 -1.78
CA CYS A 55 -0.84 1.18 -0.62
C CYS A 55 -1.66 1.13 0.69
N HIS A 56 -2.86 1.70 0.71
CA HIS A 56 -3.75 1.64 1.87
C HIS A 56 -4.24 0.22 2.18
N ARG A 57 -4.53 -0.60 1.17
CA ARG A 57 -4.88 -2.02 1.35
C ARG A 57 -3.72 -2.81 1.93
N ALA A 58 -2.50 -2.61 1.42
CA ALA A 58 -1.29 -3.23 1.93
C ALA A 58 -1.07 -2.87 3.41
N PHE A 59 -1.14 -1.58 3.73
CA PHE A 59 -1.05 -1.08 5.10
C PHE A 59 -2.11 -1.70 6.00
N SER A 60 -3.39 -1.70 5.58
CA SER A 60 -4.50 -2.21 6.41
C SER A 60 -4.36 -3.71 6.71
N ARG A 61 -3.91 -4.51 5.73
CA ARG A 61 -3.67 -5.95 5.91
C ARG A 61 -2.55 -6.19 6.92
N MET A 62 -1.44 -5.48 6.78
CA MET A 62 -0.32 -5.55 7.71
C MET A 62 -0.69 -5.07 9.11
N GLU A 63 -1.38 -3.93 9.21
CA GLU A 63 -1.89 -3.38 10.46
C GLU A 63 -2.77 -4.38 11.20
N SER A 64 -3.65 -5.09 10.49
CA SER A 64 -4.54 -6.08 11.09
C SER A 64 -3.80 -7.21 11.81
N VAL A 65 -2.61 -7.57 11.33
CA VAL A 65 -1.72 -8.59 11.93
C VAL A 65 -0.91 -7.97 13.06
N LEU A 66 -0.17 -6.90 12.79
CA LEU A 66 0.76 -6.29 13.75
C LEU A 66 0.07 -5.72 14.99
N ARG A 67 -1.21 -5.30 14.88
CA ARG A 67 -2.00 -4.88 16.04
C ARG A 67 -2.28 -6.00 17.03
N GLN A 68 -2.23 -7.27 16.62
CA GLN A 68 -2.42 -8.42 17.51
C GLN A 68 -1.17 -8.77 18.33
N GLY A 69 -0.12 -7.93 18.21
CA GLY A 69 1.11 -8.03 18.96
C GLY A 69 0.95 -8.30 20.45
N TRP A 70 1.69 -9.31 20.90
CA TRP A 70 1.81 -9.77 22.28
C TRP A 70 3.20 -9.48 22.87
N SER A 71 4.26 -9.61 22.07
CA SER A 71 5.64 -9.32 22.48
C SER A 71 6.11 -7.98 21.96
N THR A 72 7.26 -7.51 22.48
CA THR A 72 7.98 -6.37 21.92
C THR A 72 8.38 -6.73 20.48
N PRO A 73 8.08 -5.90 19.47
CA PRO A 73 8.49 -6.19 18.10
C PRO A 73 10.00 -6.08 17.96
N GLU A 74 10.60 -6.96 17.18
CA GLU A 74 12.00 -6.91 16.78
C GLU A 74 12.08 -6.56 15.30
N ILE A 75 12.86 -5.55 14.93
CA ILE A 75 12.98 -5.10 13.54
C ILE A 75 14.34 -5.50 13.00
N SER A 76 14.38 -5.99 11.75
CA SER A 76 15.65 -6.33 11.10
C SER A 76 16.58 -5.12 10.98
N THR A 77 17.88 -5.38 10.90
CA THR A 77 18.89 -4.32 10.78
C THR A 77 18.73 -3.46 9.52
N ASP A 78 18.18 -4.03 8.45
CA ASP A 78 17.89 -3.32 7.21
C ASP A 78 16.48 -2.68 7.19
N GLY A 79 15.71 -2.84 8.27
CA GLY A 79 14.38 -2.26 8.44
C GLY A 79 13.31 -2.86 7.51
N THR A 80 13.53 -4.04 6.92
CA THR A 80 12.60 -4.64 5.95
C THR A 80 11.74 -5.77 6.52
N SER A 81 11.99 -6.21 7.75
CA SER A 81 11.11 -7.15 8.45
C SER A 81 10.88 -6.76 9.91
N VAL A 82 9.76 -7.24 10.43
CA VAL A 82 9.41 -7.18 11.85
C VAL A 82 8.96 -8.56 12.33
N ASP A 83 9.55 -8.99 13.44
CA ASP A 83 9.23 -10.21 14.15
C ASP A 83 8.47 -9.87 15.43
N ILE A 84 7.40 -10.60 15.69
CA ILE A 84 6.46 -10.32 16.76
C ILE A 84 5.68 -11.57 17.13
N GLN A 85 5.37 -11.75 18.40
CA GLN A 85 4.43 -12.77 18.82
C GLN A 85 3.00 -12.25 18.74
N ILE A 86 2.08 -13.07 18.27
CA ILE A 86 0.66 -12.75 18.14
C ILE A 86 -0.19 -13.69 18.99
N LEU A 87 -1.19 -13.11 19.65
CA LEU A 87 -2.06 -13.82 20.59
C LEU A 87 -3.27 -14.46 19.90
N GLY A 88 -3.69 -15.62 20.39
CA GLY A 88 -4.93 -16.29 20.00
C GLY A 88 -4.89 -17.00 18.66
N TYR A 89 -3.69 -17.26 18.12
CA TYR A 89 -3.49 -18.06 16.91
C TYR A 89 -2.98 -19.45 17.27
N PHE A 90 -3.58 -20.48 16.69
CA PHE A 90 -3.12 -21.86 16.82
C PHE A 90 -3.24 -22.61 15.50
N PHE A 91 -2.44 -23.65 15.36
CA PHE A 91 -2.51 -24.54 14.20
C PHE A 91 -3.44 -25.70 14.51
N ASN A 92 -4.57 -25.78 13.81
CA ASN A 92 -5.49 -26.91 13.93
C ASN A 92 -4.96 -28.08 13.10
N THR A 93 -4.53 -29.15 13.78
CA THR A 93 -3.95 -30.34 13.14
C THR A 93 -4.98 -31.16 12.36
N GLY A 94 -6.27 -31.04 12.68
CA GLY A 94 -7.34 -31.72 11.96
C GLY A 94 -7.63 -31.09 10.60
N SER A 95 -7.71 -29.75 10.55
CA SER A 95 -7.94 -28.98 9.30
C SER A 95 -6.66 -28.62 8.56
N GLN A 96 -5.48 -28.80 9.18
CA GLN A 96 -4.18 -28.37 8.66
C GLN A 96 -4.14 -26.87 8.33
N SER A 97 -4.79 -26.06 9.17
CA SER A 97 -4.87 -24.61 8.97
C SER A 97 -4.70 -23.82 10.26
N TRP A 98 -4.26 -22.58 10.12
CA TRP A 98 -4.24 -21.61 11.22
C TRP A 98 -5.65 -21.15 11.53
N GLU A 99 -6.01 -21.23 12.80
CA GLU A 99 -7.27 -20.72 13.32
C GLU A 99 -6.98 -19.63 14.34
N ARG A 100 -7.88 -18.64 14.37
CA ARG A 100 -7.83 -17.52 15.30
C ARG A 100 -9.00 -17.62 16.25
N ILE A 101 -8.72 -17.64 17.54
CA ILE A 101 -9.73 -17.50 18.59
C ILE A 101 -10.25 -16.07 18.52
N ASP A 102 -11.58 -15.91 18.46
CA ASP A 102 -12.21 -14.59 18.32
C ASP A 102 -11.78 -13.64 19.45
N PRO A 103 -11.16 -12.48 19.14
CA PRO A 103 -10.78 -11.50 20.15
C PRO A 103 -11.93 -11.00 21.05
N ALA A 104 -13.19 -11.16 20.62
CA ALA A 104 -14.35 -10.81 21.44
C ALA A 104 -14.55 -11.75 22.64
N THR A 105 -13.98 -12.96 22.62
CA THR A 105 -14.11 -13.94 23.72
C THR A 105 -12.98 -13.87 24.73
N TRP A 106 -11.96 -13.06 24.46
CA TRP A 106 -10.74 -13.01 25.25
C TRP A 106 -10.98 -12.33 26.61
N GLN A 107 -10.50 -12.95 27.67
CA GLN A 107 -10.58 -12.42 29.03
C GLN A 107 -9.17 -12.22 29.58
N ARG A 108 -8.86 -11.01 30.02
CA ARG A 108 -7.56 -10.72 30.64
C ARG A 108 -7.57 -11.21 32.08
N GLN A 109 -6.61 -12.04 32.44
CA GLN A 109 -6.39 -12.52 33.79
C GLN A 109 -5.09 -11.98 34.37
N TYR A 110 -5.03 -11.88 35.69
CA TYR A 110 -3.82 -11.52 36.43
C TYR A 110 -3.37 -12.71 37.26
N ASP A 111 -2.15 -13.17 37.03
CA ASP A 111 -1.53 -14.20 37.86
C ASP A 111 -0.73 -13.51 38.99
N PRO A 112 -1.21 -13.59 40.25
CA PRO A 112 -0.52 -12.98 41.38
C PRO A 112 0.80 -13.67 41.73
N SER A 113 1.05 -14.90 41.24
CA SER A 113 2.27 -15.64 41.54
C SER A 113 3.46 -15.20 40.68
N THR A 114 3.21 -14.83 39.43
CA THR A 114 4.21 -14.32 38.48
C THR A 114 4.17 -12.80 38.34
N ALA A 115 3.18 -12.14 38.96
CA ALA A 115 2.88 -10.71 38.80
C ALA A 115 2.72 -10.30 37.33
N SER A 116 2.14 -11.19 36.52
CA SER A 116 1.96 -11.00 35.09
C SER A 116 0.50 -11.12 34.70
N TYR A 117 0.14 -10.49 33.58
CA TYR A 117 -1.17 -10.69 32.98
C TYR A 117 -1.05 -11.72 31.84
N TYR A 118 -2.13 -12.45 31.62
CA TYR A 118 -2.31 -13.35 30.49
C TYR A 118 -3.75 -13.25 30.00
N PHE A 119 -4.09 -13.95 28.93
CA PHE A 119 -5.45 -13.96 28.40
C PHE A 119 -5.97 -15.40 28.31
N GLU A 120 -7.26 -15.56 28.57
CA GLU A 120 -7.99 -16.82 28.42
C GLU A 120 -9.09 -16.68 27.36
N ASP A 121 -9.52 -17.80 26.79
CA ASP A 121 -10.72 -17.89 25.98
C ASP A 121 -12.01 -17.96 26.83
N SER A 122 -13.18 -18.03 26.17
CA SER A 122 -14.48 -18.14 26.85
C SER A 122 -14.65 -19.41 27.70
N SER A 123 -13.77 -20.40 27.52
CA SER A 123 -13.80 -21.68 28.23
C SER A 123 -12.82 -21.71 29.41
N GLY A 124 -12.07 -20.62 29.64
CA GLY A 124 -11.08 -20.50 30.71
C GLY A 124 -9.73 -21.14 30.39
N PHE A 125 -9.42 -21.40 29.11
CA PHE A 125 -8.10 -21.87 28.70
C PHE A 125 -7.23 -20.69 28.28
N GLU A 126 -5.96 -20.70 28.69
CA GLU A 126 -4.97 -19.71 28.29
C GLU A 126 -4.84 -19.65 26.76
N LEU A 127 -4.81 -18.43 26.21
CA LEU A 127 -4.70 -18.22 24.78
C LEU A 127 -3.31 -18.59 24.27
N PRO A 128 -3.24 -19.36 23.17
CA PRO A 128 -1.97 -19.71 22.55
C PRO A 128 -1.31 -18.48 21.92
N VAL A 129 0.02 -18.53 21.85
CA VAL A 129 0.85 -17.52 21.20
C VAL A 129 1.57 -18.17 20.03
N ALA A 130 1.62 -17.46 18.90
CA ALA A 130 2.37 -17.87 17.72
C ALA A 130 3.38 -16.80 17.32
N ASP A 131 4.50 -17.21 16.74
CA ASP A 131 5.48 -16.29 16.18
C ASP A 131 4.98 -15.80 14.83
N CYS A 132 5.18 -14.51 14.55
CA CYS A 132 4.76 -13.86 13.32
C CYS A 132 5.88 -12.99 12.77
N THR A 133 6.18 -13.17 11.49
CA THR A 133 7.13 -12.34 10.75
C THR A 133 6.38 -11.64 9.63
N VAL A 134 6.40 -10.31 9.64
CA VAL A 134 5.99 -9.52 8.48
C VAL A 134 7.25 -9.00 7.80
N SER A 135 7.43 -9.32 6.52
CA SER A 135 8.67 -9.00 5.81
C SER A 135 8.43 -8.55 4.39
N TRP A 136 9.30 -7.68 3.89
CA TRP A 136 9.35 -7.30 2.50
C TRP A 136 10.41 -8.09 1.78
N VAL A 137 9.94 -9.03 0.97
CA VAL A 137 10.78 -9.96 0.25
C VAL A 137 11.05 -9.40 -1.13
N ARG A 138 12.29 -8.92 -1.33
CA ARG A 138 12.73 -8.38 -2.62
C ARG A 138 12.59 -9.44 -3.72
N LYS A 139 12.20 -9.00 -4.92
CA LYS A 139 12.08 -9.87 -6.10
C LYS A 139 13.44 -10.32 -6.63
N SER A 140 14.49 -9.57 -6.35
CA SER A 140 15.87 -9.91 -6.67
C SER A 140 16.79 -9.66 -5.49
N ASN A 141 17.83 -10.49 -5.37
CA ASN A 141 18.90 -10.31 -4.41
C ASN A 141 20.11 -9.56 -5.00
N ASP A 142 20.10 -9.29 -6.32
CA ASP A 142 21.16 -8.55 -7.01
C ASP A 142 20.89 -7.03 -6.91
N PRO A 143 21.70 -6.26 -6.15
CA PRO A 143 21.50 -4.81 -6.00
C PRO A 143 21.62 -4.01 -7.29
N ALA A 144 22.23 -4.56 -8.35
CA ALA A 144 22.29 -3.91 -9.66
C ALA A 144 21.01 -4.08 -10.47
N SER A 145 20.13 -5.01 -10.08
CA SER A 145 18.86 -5.27 -10.75
C SER A 145 17.79 -4.27 -10.32
N GLU A 146 17.01 -3.76 -11.27
CA GLU A 146 15.85 -2.93 -10.97
C GLU A 146 14.86 -3.62 -10.01
N GLN A 147 14.72 -4.94 -10.14
CA GLN A 147 13.85 -5.79 -9.32
C GLN A 147 14.31 -5.89 -7.86
N TYR A 148 15.51 -5.42 -7.51
CA TYR A 148 15.97 -5.32 -6.12
C TYR A 148 15.17 -4.31 -5.30
N HIS A 149 14.65 -3.28 -5.95
CA HIS A 149 13.90 -2.19 -5.31
C HIS A 149 12.40 -2.48 -5.21
N PHE A 150 11.97 -3.66 -5.66
CA PHE A 150 10.60 -4.14 -5.62
C PHE A 150 10.53 -5.45 -4.86
N GLY A 151 9.44 -5.67 -4.15
CA GLY A 151 9.26 -6.86 -3.35
C GLY A 151 7.83 -7.06 -2.89
N ASP A 152 7.57 -8.25 -2.40
CA ASP A 152 6.26 -8.63 -1.88
C ASP A 152 6.24 -8.48 -0.37
N LEU A 153 5.19 -7.86 0.15
CA LEU A 153 4.91 -7.84 1.58
C LEU A 153 4.31 -9.19 1.96
N THR A 154 5.03 -9.95 2.77
CA THR A 154 4.66 -11.29 3.21
C THR A 154 4.40 -11.32 4.70
N CYS A 155 3.51 -12.22 5.13
CA CYS A 155 3.27 -12.55 6.52
C CYS A 155 3.47 -14.05 6.70
N THR A 156 4.26 -14.41 7.70
CA THR A 156 4.51 -15.80 8.08
C THR A 156 4.06 -15.97 9.52
N ILE A 157 3.25 -16.99 9.80
CA ILE A 157 2.93 -17.42 11.17
C ILE A 157 3.55 -18.79 11.40
N SER A 158 4.18 -18.98 12.56
CA SER A 158 4.77 -20.24 12.98
C SER A 158 4.54 -20.57 14.45
N SER A 159 4.43 -21.86 14.75
CA SER A 159 4.45 -22.39 16.12
C SER A 159 4.98 -23.83 16.08
N GLY A 160 6.09 -24.07 16.78
CA GLY A 160 6.79 -25.35 16.74
C GLY A 160 7.24 -25.70 15.32
N SER A 161 6.80 -26.85 14.81
CA SER A 161 7.13 -27.32 13.45
C SER A 161 6.19 -26.80 12.36
N ASN A 162 5.11 -26.13 12.72
CA ASN A 162 4.11 -25.65 11.75
C ASN A 162 4.43 -24.21 11.35
N SER A 163 4.49 -23.95 10.05
CA SER A 163 4.73 -22.62 9.50
C SER A 163 3.92 -22.43 8.22
N THR A 164 3.34 -21.25 8.05
CA THR A 164 2.59 -20.89 6.84
C THR A 164 2.88 -19.44 6.49
N SER A 165 3.15 -19.19 5.21
CA SER A 165 3.45 -17.86 4.69
C SER A 165 2.49 -17.50 3.57
N TRP A 166 2.10 -16.23 3.50
CA TRP A 166 1.27 -15.69 2.41
C TRP A 166 1.64 -14.24 2.10
N VAL A 167 1.30 -13.82 0.87
CA VAL A 167 1.51 -12.45 0.40
C VAL A 167 0.35 -11.57 0.85
N LEU A 168 0.66 -10.51 1.60
CA LEU A 168 -0.28 -9.45 1.98
C LEU A 168 -0.48 -8.45 0.85
N ALA A 169 0.60 -8.07 0.15
CA ALA A 169 0.55 -7.18 -0.99
C ALA A 169 1.75 -7.42 -1.91
N PRO A 170 1.54 -7.56 -3.23
CA PRO A 170 2.63 -7.72 -4.17
C PRO A 170 3.21 -6.37 -4.61
N ASP A 171 4.41 -6.41 -5.15
CA ASP A 171 4.99 -5.33 -5.97
C ASP A 171 5.11 -3.98 -5.25
N ILE A 172 5.48 -4.01 -3.97
CA ILE A 172 5.80 -2.83 -3.18
C ILE A 172 7.23 -2.38 -3.52
N GLY A 173 7.40 -1.12 -3.88
CA GLY A 173 8.66 -0.57 -4.35
C GLY A 173 8.49 0.82 -4.98
N THR A 174 9.59 1.50 -5.24
CA THR A 174 9.56 2.87 -5.80
C THR A 174 10.76 3.18 -6.70
N PHE A 175 10.62 4.13 -7.63
CA PHE A 175 11.74 4.70 -8.39
C PHE A 175 12.34 5.94 -7.72
N GLU A 176 11.74 6.44 -6.65
CA GLU A 176 12.28 7.57 -5.90
C GLU A 176 13.68 7.29 -5.37
N THR A 177 14.54 8.31 -5.45
CA THR A 177 15.90 8.29 -4.92
C THR A 177 16.06 9.31 -3.79
N ASP A 178 16.98 9.03 -2.87
CA ASP A 178 17.39 9.96 -1.84
C ASP A 178 18.32 11.06 -2.39
N SER A 179 18.77 11.97 -1.52
CA SER A 179 19.70 13.05 -1.89
C SER A 179 21.06 12.56 -2.39
N GLY A 180 21.43 11.31 -2.14
CA GLY A 180 22.64 10.66 -2.63
C GLY A 180 22.44 9.87 -3.92
N GLY A 181 21.23 9.88 -4.49
CA GLY A 181 20.87 9.14 -5.70
C GLY A 181 20.60 7.65 -5.46
N GLN A 182 20.51 7.20 -4.21
CA GLN A 182 20.17 5.81 -3.88
C GLN A 182 18.66 5.63 -3.88
N ARG A 183 18.16 4.56 -4.52
CA ARG A 183 16.73 4.28 -4.53
C ARG A 183 16.24 3.91 -3.13
N HIS A 184 15.08 4.44 -2.77
CA HIS A 184 14.43 4.11 -1.51
C HIS A 184 13.97 2.65 -1.49
N ASN A 185 13.93 2.06 -0.29
CA ASN A 185 13.21 0.80 -0.08
C ASN A 185 11.70 1.01 -0.27
N GLY A 186 11.00 -0.02 -0.75
CA GLY A 186 9.54 0.00 -0.86
C GLY A 186 8.84 0.06 0.49
N ILE A 187 9.49 -0.44 1.54
CA ILE A 187 8.99 -0.37 2.91
C ILE A 187 10.15 -0.25 3.90
N GLU A 188 9.86 0.43 5.00
CA GLU A 188 10.77 0.60 6.12
C GLU A 188 9.97 0.47 7.42
N PHE A 189 10.41 -0.43 8.29
CA PHE A 189 9.95 -0.57 9.65
C PHE A 189 10.92 0.15 10.58
N SER A 190 10.37 0.84 11.57
CA SER A 190 11.14 1.43 12.66
C SER A 190 10.39 1.32 13.98
N LEU A 191 11.12 1.13 15.07
CA LEU A 191 10.55 1.09 16.41
C LEU A 191 10.46 2.52 16.94
N ASN A 192 9.26 2.91 17.37
CA ASN A 192 9.03 4.15 18.09
C ASN A 192 8.36 3.82 19.42
N GLY A 193 9.18 3.60 20.45
CA GLY A 193 8.74 3.05 21.72
C GLY A 193 8.10 1.67 21.51
N ARG A 194 6.80 1.58 21.80
CA ARG A 194 5.98 0.34 21.68
C ARG A 194 5.15 0.27 20.41
N SER A 195 5.42 1.17 19.48
CA SER A 195 4.71 1.23 18.22
C SER A 195 5.65 0.96 17.07
N ILE A 196 5.14 0.24 16.08
CA ILE A 196 5.84 -0.01 14.83
C ILE A 196 5.47 1.13 13.90
N GLU A 197 6.45 1.95 13.57
CA GLU A 197 6.30 2.95 12.52
C GLU A 197 6.65 2.30 11.18
N VAL A 198 5.69 2.38 10.26
CA VAL A 198 5.79 1.81 8.92
C VAL A 198 5.81 2.97 7.93
N LYS A 199 6.81 2.98 7.06
CA LYS A 199 6.80 3.78 5.83
C LYS A 199 6.64 2.84 4.65
N LEU A 200 5.67 3.12 3.80
CA LEU A 200 5.43 2.43 2.54
C LEU A 200 5.63 3.43 1.41
N LYS A 201 6.28 2.99 0.34
CA LYS A 201 6.46 3.75 -0.90
C LYS A 201 6.07 2.87 -2.07
N LEU A 202 5.23 3.40 -2.95
CA LEU A 202 4.71 2.70 -4.11
C LEU A 202 4.81 3.56 -5.37
N GLN A 203 5.49 3.02 -6.38
CA GLN A 203 5.59 3.53 -7.74
C GLN A 203 6.05 2.38 -8.63
N ARG A 204 5.17 1.85 -9.49
CA ARG A 204 5.40 0.63 -10.30
C ARG A 204 5.94 0.93 -11.69
N SER A 205 5.77 2.15 -12.18
CA SER A 205 6.40 2.66 -13.41
C SER A 205 7.05 4.03 -13.18
N VAL A 206 8.07 4.36 -13.97
CA VAL A 206 8.75 5.67 -13.93
C VAL A 206 7.79 6.83 -14.25
N ASP A 207 6.76 6.56 -15.06
CA ASP A 207 5.77 7.55 -15.49
C ASP A 207 4.62 7.75 -14.47
N GLU A 208 4.55 6.91 -13.43
CA GLU A 208 3.53 7.03 -12.37
C GLU A 208 3.96 8.05 -11.31
N VAL A 209 2.99 8.73 -10.69
CA VAL A 209 3.27 9.62 -9.57
C VAL A 209 3.60 8.77 -8.34
N PRO A 210 4.77 8.97 -7.69
CA PRO A 210 5.12 8.21 -6.51
C PRO A 210 4.17 8.52 -5.36
N TYR A 211 3.74 7.48 -4.66
CA TYR A 211 2.91 7.62 -3.47
C TYR A 211 3.59 7.00 -2.26
N GLY A 212 3.55 7.72 -1.13
CA GLY A 212 4.12 7.27 0.13
C GLY A 212 3.12 7.40 1.27
N MET A 213 3.04 6.37 2.11
CA MET A 213 2.29 6.40 3.36
C MET A 213 3.24 6.19 4.53
N ARG A 214 3.11 7.01 5.58
CA ARG A 214 3.79 6.82 6.85
C ARG A 214 2.75 6.73 7.95
N SER A 215 2.77 5.66 8.72
CA SER A 215 1.79 5.45 9.78
C SER A 215 2.39 4.65 10.94
N ARG A 216 1.74 4.75 12.08
CA ARG A 216 2.15 4.15 13.34
C ARG A 216 1.14 3.09 13.76
N ILE A 217 1.62 1.88 14.01
CA ILE A 217 0.82 0.76 14.48
C ILE A 217 1.12 0.54 15.96
N GLN A 218 0.10 0.77 16.80
CA GLN A 218 0.17 0.46 18.23
C GLN A 218 -0.40 -0.94 18.47
N GLN A 219 0.35 -1.78 19.18
CA GLN A 219 -0.08 -3.11 19.59
C GLN A 219 -1.25 -3.01 20.57
N ARG A 220 -2.29 -3.84 20.38
CA ARG A 220 -3.51 -3.81 21.20
C ARG A 220 -3.37 -4.60 22.49
N ASN A 221 -2.68 -5.74 22.41
CA ASN A 221 -2.72 -6.77 23.45
C ASN A 221 -1.43 -6.84 24.27
N TYR A 222 -0.40 -6.07 23.90
CA TYR A 222 0.84 -6.01 24.64
C TYR A 222 0.58 -5.58 26.08
N LEU A 223 1.01 -6.42 27.00
CA LEU A 223 0.99 -6.14 28.41
C LEU A 223 2.35 -5.56 28.77
N ASP A 224 2.34 -4.34 29.26
CA ASP A 224 3.55 -3.78 29.85
C ASP A 224 4.03 -4.70 30.97
N GLY A 225 5.23 -5.26 30.79
CA GLY A 225 6.04 -5.63 31.94
C GLY A 225 6.34 -4.34 32.71
N ILE A 226 5.69 -4.22 33.87
CA ILE A 226 6.01 -3.38 35.06
C ILE A 226 6.88 -2.14 34.78
#